data_AF-A0A970R8J2-F1
#
_entry.id   AF-A0A970R8J2-F1
#
_cell.length_a   1.000
_cell.length_b   1.000
_cell.length_c   1.000
_cell.angle_alpha   90.00
_cell.angle_beta   90.00
_cell.angle_gamma   90.00
#
_symmetry.space_group_name_H-M   'P 1'
#
loop_
_entity.id
_entity.type
_entity.pdbx_description
1 polymer ?
#
loop_
_entity_poly.entity_id
_entity_poly.type
_entity_poly.pdbx_seq_one_letter_code
_entity_poly.pdbx_strand_id
1 'polypeptide(L)'
;MENIRHITLKNLPVVLTAIFITAFSAAALGQLPTNVPSPEAKPVDFLGSTANIVLYVVIPIVVIVLVIIWRRRTAKHNPDKDQ
;
A
#
# COMPACT_ATOMS: atom_id res chain seq x y z
N MET A 1 -18.54 -23.11 -20.55
CA MET A 1 -17.41 -22.42 -19.89
C MET A 1 -17.95 -21.19 -19.18
N GLU A 2 -18.62 -21.42 -18.06
CA GLU A 2 -19.22 -20.36 -17.23
C GLU A 2 -19.03 -20.79 -15.78
N ASN A 3 -18.03 -20.24 -15.08
CA ASN A 3 -17.99 -20.37 -13.63
C ASN A 3 -17.14 -19.29 -12.94
N ILE A 4 -17.45 -18.01 -13.17
CA ILE A 4 -16.87 -16.92 -12.37
C ILE A 4 -17.94 -15.84 -12.13
N ARG A 5 -19.04 -16.18 -11.44
CA ARG A 5 -20.12 -15.22 -11.17
C ARG A 5 -20.74 -15.29 -9.77
N HIS A 6 -19.98 -15.54 -8.69
CA HIS A 6 -20.56 -15.45 -7.34
C HIS A 6 -19.65 -14.84 -6.25
N ILE A 7 -18.82 -13.84 -6.57
CA ILE A 7 -18.32 -12.94 -5.51
C ILE A 7 -19.36 -11.85 -5.29
N THR A 8 -20.33 -12.12 -4.41
CA THR A 8 -21.38 -11.18 -4.02
C THR A 8 -20.76 -10.03 -3.20
N LEU A 9 -21.18 -8.76 -3.41
CA LEU A 9 -20.61 -7.56 -2.75
C LEU A 9 -20.45 -7.68 -1.22
N LYS A 10 -21.29 -8.48 -0.57
CA LYS A 10 -21.24 -8.74 0.88
C LYS A 10 -19.96 -9.44 1.34
N ASN A 11 -19.33 -10.24 0.46
CA ASN A 11 -18.10 -10.98 0.76
C ASN A 11 -16.84 -10.23 0.32
N LEU A 12 -16.99 -9.09 -0.39
CA LEU A 12 -15.88 -8.23 -0.81
C LEU A 12 -14.94 -7.83 0.35
N PRO A 13 -15.42 -7.37 1.53
CA PRO A 13 -14.51 -7.03 2.63
C PRO A 13 -13.74 -8.25 3.14
N VAL A 14 -14.34 -9.44 3.12
CA VAL A 14 -13.68 -10.69 3.53
C VAL A 14 -12.58 -11.08 2.54
N VAL A 15 -12.85 -10.96 1.24
CA VAL A 15 -11.86 -11.21 0.19
C VAL A 15 -10.70 -10.22 0.28
N LEU A 16 -10.98 -8.92 0.47
CA LEU A 16 -9.95 -7.90 0.66
C LEU A 16 -9.11 -8.14 1.93
N THR A 17 -9.75 -8.56 3.01
CA THR A 17 -9.06 -8.89 4.27
C THR A 17 -8.17 -10.12 4.10
N ALA A 18 -8.65 -11.16 3.40
CA ALA A 18 -7.85 -12.34 3.09
C ALA A 18 -6.62 -11.98 2.23
N ILE A 19 -6.82 -11.16 1.17
CA ILE A 19 -5.71 -10.67 0.33
C ILE A 19 -4.70 -9.88 1.16
N PHE A 20 -5.18 -8.99 2.04
CA PHE A 20 -4.32 -8.20 2.91
C PHE A 20 -3.51 -9.08 3.86
N ILE A 21 -4.13 -10.06 4.51
CA ILE A 21 -3.46 -11.01 5.41
C ILE A 21 -2.41 -11.81 4.65
N THR A 22 -2.74 -12.36 3.47
CA THR A 22 -1.80 -13.13 2.66
C THR A 22 -0.60 -12.28 2.21
N ALA A 23 -0.82 -11.03 1.78
CA ALA A 23 0.26 -10.12 1.40
C ALA A 23 1.13 -9.73 2.61
N PHE A 24 0.52 -9.50 3.78
CA PHE A 24 1.22 -9.13 5.00
C PHE A 24 2.07 -10.29 5.56
N SER A 25 1.55 -11.53 5.51
CA SER A 25 2.30 -12.73 5.91
C SER A 25 3.56 -12.95 5.07
N ALA A 26 3.51 -12.65 3.76
CA ALA A 26 4.70 -12.73 2.90
C ALA A 26 5.79 -11.73 3.32
N ALA A 27 5.40 -10.52 3.77
CA ALA A 27 6.35 -9.54 4.30
C ALA A 27 6.94 -9.95 5.66
N ALA A 28 6.19 -10.66 6.50
CA ALA A 28 6.65 -11.15 7.80
C ALA A 28 7.70 -12.28 7.65
N LEU A 29 7.55 -13.15 6.66
CA LEU A 29 8.51 -14.24 6.38
C LEU A 29 9.81 -13.77 5.70
N GLY A 30 9.84 -12.54 5.18
CA GLY A 30 11.02 -11.93 4.56
C GLY A 30 11.90 -11.12 5.52
N GLN A 31 11.67 -11.19 6.83
CA GLN A 31 12.46 -10.44 7.80
C GLN A 31 13.88 -11.04 7.91
N LEU A 32 14.87 -10.27 7.46
CA LEU A 32 16.27 -10.57 7.67
C LEU A 32 16.58 -10.48 9.18
N PRO A 33 17.24 -11.47 9.80
CA PRO A 33 17.59 -11.40 11.22
C PRO A 33 18.45 -10.16 11.50
N THR A 34 17.95 -9.28 12.36
CA THR A 34 18.53 -7.96 12.65
C THR A 34 19.86 -8.00 13.39
N ASN A 35 20.20 -9.12 14.03
CA ASN A 35 21.35 -9.23 14.94
C ASN A 35 22.58 -9.94 14.36
N VAL A 36 22.53 -10.41 13.12
CA VAL A 36 23.69 -11.02 12.47
C VAL A 36 23.93 -10.28 11.16
N PRO A 37 25.05 -9.55 11.01
CA PRO A 37 25.39 -8.98 9.72
C PRO A 37 25.59 -10.13 8.74
N SER A 38 24.65 -10.29 7.82
CA SER A 38 24.80 -11.29 6.76
C SER A 38 25.95 -10.83 5.87
N PRO A 39 27.01 -11.65 5.69
CA PRO A 39 28.15 -11.30 4.83
C PRO A 39 27.74 -11.12 3.36
N GLU A 40 26.53 -11.53 3.00
CA GLU A 40 25.94 -11.41 1.66
C GLU A 40 24.85 -10.35 1.55
N ALA A 41 24.52 -9.65 2.64
CA ALA A 41 23.51 -8.58 2.60
C ALA A 41 24.04 -7.40 1.79
N LYS A 42 23.75 -7.40 0.49
CA LYS A 42 23.89 -6.23 -0.34
C LYS A 42 22.97 -5.13 0.20
N PRO A 43 23.42 -3.87 0.22
CA PRO A 43 22.56 -2.74 0.55
C PRO A 43 21.28 -2.80 -0.28
N VAL A 44 20.16 -2.37 0.31
CA VAL A 44 18.91 -2.26 -0.44
C VAL A 44 19.14 -1.31 -1.60
N ASP A 45 19.02 -1.83 -2.83
CA ASP A 45 19.12 -1.03 -4.03
C ASP A 45 17.76 -0.42 -4.34
N PHE A 46 17.60 0.85 -3.96
CA PHE A 46 16.35 1.59 -4.11
C PHE A 46 15.94 1.80 -5.57
N LEU A 47 16.90 1.80 -6.50
CA LEU A 47 16.67 2.13 -7.91
C LEU A 47 16.99 0.98 -8.87
N GLY A 48 17.57 -0.11 -8.38
CA GLY A 48 18.00 -1.26 -9.20
C GLY A 48 16.89 -2.13 -9.77
N SER A 49 15.64 -1.92 -9.39
CA SER A 49 14.50 -2.61 -10.00
C SER A 49 13.28 -1.72 -10.08
N THR A 50 12.44 -1.96 -11.10
CA THR A 50 11.15 -1.28 -11.26
C THR A 50 10.27 -1.44 -10.02
N ALA A 51 10.29 -2.61 -9.38
CA ALA A 51 9.54 -2.85 -8.14
C ALA A 51 10.00 -1.95 -7.00
N ASN A 52 11.32 -1.79 -6.81
CA ASN A 52 11.88 -0.94 -5.76
C ASN A 52 11.55 0.53 -6.02
N ILE A 53 11.63 0.99 -7.28
CA ILE A 53 11.25 2.35 -7.66
C ILE A 53 9.77 2.61 -7.32
N VAL A 54 8.89 1.66 -7.64
CA VAL A 54 7.46 1.78 -7.32
C VAL A 54 7.25 1.88 -5.81
N LEU A 55 7.87 1.00 -5.02
CA LEU A 55 7.68 0.96 -3.58
C LEU A 55 8.27 2.18 -2.86
N TYR A 56 9.48 2.60 -3.22
CA TYR A 56 10.23 3.62 -2.50
C TYR A 56 10.04 5.05 -3.05
N VAL A 57 9.52 5.21 -4.27
CA VAL A 57 9.32 6.53 -4.90
C VAL A 57 7.87 6.78 -5.25
N VAL A 58 7.26 5.88 -6.03
CA VAL A 58 5.92 6.12 -6.58
C VAL A 58 4.86 6.11 -5.48
N ILE A 59 4.87 5.11 -4.59
CA ILE A 59 3.90 5.03 -3.49
C ILE A 59 3.96 6.27 -2.57
N PRO A 60 5.14 6.71 -2.07
CA PRO A 60 5.23 7.94 -1.27
C PRO A 60 4.67 9.17 -1.98
N ILE A 61 4.98 9.36 -3.27
CA ILE A 61 4.46 10.49 -4.05
C ILE A 61 2.93 10.42 -4.16
N VAL A 62 2.38 9.25 -4.46
CA VAL A 62 0.93 9.05 -4.55
C VAL A 62 0.25 9.38 -3.22
N VAL A 63 0.82 8.96 -2.09
CA VAL A 63 0.32 9.29 -0.75
C VAL A 63 0.33 10.80 -0.52
N ILE A 64 1.42 11.49 -0.86
CA ILE A 64 1.51 12.95 -0.74
C ILE A 64 0.43 13.64 -1.57
N VAL A 65 0.26 13.23 -2.84
CA VAL A 65 -0.76 13.78 -3.73
C VAL A 65 -2.16 13.57 -3.17
N LEU A 66 -2.47 12.37 -2.69
CA LEU A 66 -3.75 12.04 -2.06
C LEU A 66 -4.01 12.92 -0.83
N VAL A 67 -3.00 13.09 0.04
CA VAL A 67 -3.11 13.95 1.23
C VAL A 67 -3.36 15.40 0.85
N ILE A 68 -2.66 15.92 -0.17
CA ILE A 68 -2.87 17.29 -0.67
C ILE A 68 -4.30 17.46 -1.21
N ILE A 69 -4.77 16.52 -2.03
CA ILE A 69 -6.14 16.56 -2.58
C ILE A 69 -7.16 16.51 -1.45
N TRP A 70 -6.97 15.63 -0.46
CA TRP A 70 -7.85 15.52 0.70
C TRP A 70 -7.90 16.82 1.51
N ARG A 71 -6.75 17.40 1.86
CA ARG A 71 -6.69 18.69 2.57
C ARG A 71 -7.40 19.81 1.81
N ARG A 72 -7.24 19.87 0.48
CA ARG A 72 -7.90 20.88 -0.36
C ARG A 72 -9.42 20.71 -0.40
N ARG A 73 -9.92 19.46 -0.40
CA ARG A 73 -11.36 19.18 -0.38
C ARG A 73 -11.99 19.48 0.98
N THR A 74 -11.32 19.13 2.07
CA THR A 74 -11.81 19.41 3.43
C THR A 74 -11.82 20.91 3.73
N ALA A 75 -10.82 21.67 3.25
CA ALA A 75 -10.79 23.13 3.42
C ALA A 75 -11.92 23.86 2.67
N LYS A 76 -12.52 23.24 1.66
CA LYS A 76 -13.63 23.82 0.88
C LYS A 76 -15.02 23.56 1.47
N HIS A 77 -15.10 22.77 2.54
CA HIS A 77 -16.35 22.38 3.19
C HIS A 77 -16.49 23.02 4.57
N ASN A 78 -16.13 24.31 4.69
CA ASN A 78 -16.40 25.11 5.89
C ASN A 78 -17.61 26.01 5.57
N PRO A 79 -18.85 25.57 5.86
CA PRO A 79 -20.07 26.37 5.62
C PRO A 79 -20.17 27.63 6.51
N ASP A 80 -19.21 27.85 7.41
CA ASP A 80 -19.24 28.93 8.39
C ASP A 80 -18.50 30.22 7.96
N LYS A 81 -18.30 30.43 6.65
CA LYS A 81 -17.72 31.69 6.12
C LYS A 81 -18.71 32.63 5.44
N ASP A 82 -19.99 32.27 5.48
CA ASP A 82 -21.10 33.06 4.91
C ASP A 82 -21.98 33.70 6.02
N GLN A 83 -21.43 33.91 7.23
CA GLN A 83 -22.04 34.75 8.27
C GLN A 83 -21.34 36.11 8.35
#